data_AF-A0A2V7ENU7-F1
#
_entry.id   AF-A0A2V7ENU7-F1
#
_cell.length_a   1.000
_cell.length_b   1.000
_cell.length_c   1.000
_cell.angle_alpha   90.00
_cell.angle_beta   90.00
_cell.angle_gamma   90.00
#
_symmetry.space_group_name_H-M   'P 1'
#
loop_
_entity.id
_entity.type
_entity.pdbx_description
1 polymer ?
#
loop_
_entity_poly.entity_id
_entity_poly.type
_entity_poly.pdbx_seq_one_letter_code
_entity_poly.pdbx_strand_id
1 'polypeptide(L)'
;MGQLRSYFRAPGSCRPCQAGTPCARYGATASCAGCPAPASSKAMRPVSHTLINSIRAPIERVFALLTDPARIAQWLPGCDGVQSDVPLRKGVRFKARFGGRQTEFEVVDFSPPTTFGWVERGERKGWKTFFRLDASAGATAVTIRDVWTPQGFGAWVRGRFLDKRRVQSQLKAMLDNLGKLLAS
;
A
#
# COMPACT_ATOMS: atom_id res chain seq x y z
N MET A 1 36.03 25.28 -13.80
CA MET A 1 34.75 24.58 -14.08
C MET A 1 35.01 23.08 -13.98
N GLY A 2 34.87 22.37 -12.86
CA GLY A 2 33.97 22.54 -11.73
C GLY A 2 32.81 21.54 -11.81
N GLN A 3 33.08 20.24 -11.98
CA GLN A 3 32.05 19.19 -11.96
C GLN A 3 32.15 18.39 -10.65
N LEU A 4 31.39 18.85 -9.65
CA LEU A 4 31.12 18.14 -8.40
C LEU A 4 30.25 16.90 -8.70
N ARG A 5 30.81 15.70 -8.51
CA ARG A 5 30.02 14.47 -8.30
C ARG A 5 30.07 14.13 -6.82
N SER A 6 28.96 14.41 -6.14
CA SER A 6 28.75 14.06 -4.74
C SER A 6 28.51 12.56 -4.58
N TYR A 7 29.23 12.03 -3.58
CA TYR A 7 29.19 10.72 -2.93
C TYR A 7 27.85 9.95 -2.94
N PHE A 8 27.93 8.63 -3.11
CA PHE A 8 27.26 7.67 -2.23
C PHE A 8 28.10 6.40 -2.11
N ARG A 9 28.80 6.26 -0.99
CA ARG A 9 29.52 5.05 -0.58
C ARG A 9 28.53 4.19 0.20
N ALA A 10 28.18 3.03 -0.33
CA ALA A 10 27.37 2.05 0.40
C ALA A 10 28.15 1.51 1.61
N PRO A 11 27.55 1.44 2.81
CA PRO A 11 28.15 0.76 3.95
C PRO A 11 27.90 -0.75 3.83
N GLY A 12 28.93 -1.58 4.00
CA GLY A 12 28.73 -3.02 4.23
C GLY A 12 29.52 -4.02 3.39
N SER A 13 30.65 -3.65 2.77
CA SER A 13 31.55 -4.68 2.17
C SER A 13 32.61 -5.11 3.18
N CYS A 14 32.44 -6.29 3.79
CA CYS A 14 33.55 -7.01 4.42
C CYS A 14 34.58 -7.35 3.34
N ARG A 15 35.81 -6.82 3.47
CA ARG A 15 36.93 -7.26 2.62
C ARG A 15 37.35 -8.66 3.07
N PRO A 16 37.56 -9.64 2.16
CA PRO A 16 38.21 -10.87 2.52
C PRO A 16 39.68 -10.58 2.87
N CYS A 17 40.14 -11.08 4.03
CA CYS A 17 41.55 -11.07 4.39
C CYS A 17 42.34 -11.91 3.39
N GLN A 18 43.29 -11.29 2.68
CA GLN A 18 44.24 -12.02 1.84
C GLN A 18 45.27 -12.73 2.74
N ALA A 19 45.55 -13.99 2.41
CA ALA A 19 46.53 -14.81 3.11
C ALA A 19 47.96 -14.37 2.75
N GLY A 20 48.80 -14.11 3.76
CA GLY A 20 50.24 -13.96 3.55
C GLY A 20 50.95 -12.87 4.36
N THR A 21 50.77 -12.80 5.69
CA THR A 21 51.75 -12.15 6.59
C THR A 21 51.60 -12.73 8.01
N PRO A 22 52.68 -13.11 8.73
CA PRO A 22 52.57 -13.75 10.03
C PRO A 22 52.52 -12.69 11.14
N CYS A 23 51.45 -12.69 11.95
CA CYS A 23 51.43 -11.94 13.21
C CYS A 23 51.41 -12.91 14.40
N ALA A 24 52.24 -12.55 15.37
CA ALA A 24 52.71 -13.35 16.48
C ALA A 24 51.64 -13.90 17.41
N ARG A 25 51.99 -15.04 18.02
CA ARG A 25 51.34 -15.64 19.19
C ARG A 25 51.24 -14.63 20.35
N TYR A 26 50.03 -14.32 20.78
CA TYR A 26 49.70 -14.17 22.20
C TYR A 26 48.31 -14.75 22.42
N GLY A 27 48.24 -15.73 23.32
CA GLY A 27 47.00 -16.42 23.65
C GLY A 27 46.08 -15.53 24.49
N ALA A 28 44.82 -15.46 24.09
CA ALA A 28 43.69 -15.28 25.00
C ALA A 28 42.45 -15.85 24.29
N THR A 29 41.84 -16.85 24.91
CA THR A 29 40.59 -17.48 24.51
C THR A 29 39.44 -16.48 24.57
N ALA A 30 39.18 -15.76 23.49
CA ALA A 30 37.96 -14.99 23.32
C ALA A 30 36.88 -15.90 22.69
N SER A 31 36.06 -16.49 23.55
CA SER A 31 34.83 -17.16 23.19
C SER A 31 33.92 -16.18 22.45
N CYS A 32 33.66 -16.42 21.17
CA CYS A 32 32.65 -15.70 20.39
C CYS A 32 31.25 -16.13 20.83
N ALA A 33 30.87 -15.79 22.06
CA ALA A 33 29.51 -15.93 22.55
C ALA A 33 28.75 -14.62 22.26
N GLY A 34 27.70 -14.70 21.44
CA GLY A 34 26.63 -13.70 21.47
C GLY A 34 26.53 -12.75 20.28
N CYS A 35 26.55 -13.27 19.04
CA CYS A 35 25.66 -12.68 18.04
C CYS A 35 24.31 -13.37 18.23
N PRO A 36 23.28 -12.72 18.80
CA PRO A 36 21.94 -13.26 18.70
C PRO A 36 21.61 -13.32 17.20
N ALA A 37 21.39 -14.54 16.69
CA ALA A 37 20.82 -14.71 15.37
C ALA A 37 19.55 -13.83 15.30
N PRO A 38 19.33 -13.04 14.23
CA PRO A 38 18.09 -12.30 14.11
C PRO A 38 16.96 -13.33 14.21
N ALA A 39 16.11 -13.19 15.22
CA ALA A 39 14.94 -14.01 15.36
C ALA A 39 14.23 -13.99 14.00
N SER A 40 14.22 -15.14 13.33
CA SER A 40 13.49 -15.36 12.09
C SER A 40 12.01 -15.33 12.45
N SER A 41 11.49 -14.13 12.70
CA SER A 41 10.07 -13.90 12.61
C SER A 41 9.76 -14.14 11.14
N LYS A 42 9.16 -15.29 10.83
CA LYS A 42 8.56 -15.53 9.51
C LYS A 42 7.49 -14.47 9.31
N ALA A 43 7.88 -13.30 8.82
CA ALA A 43 6.95 -12.28 8.37
C ALA A 43 6.08 -12.95 7.31
N MET A 44 4.79 -13.07 7.58
CA MET A 44 3.88 -13.75 6.66
C MET A 44 3.82 -13.00 5.33
N ARG A 45 3.58 -13.74 4.25
CA ARG A 45 3.48 -13.16 2.92
C ARG A 45 2.23 -12.26 2.84
N PRO A 46 2.34 -11.08 2.18
CA PRO A 46 1.18 -10.24 1.91
C PRO A 46 0.12 -11.01 1.11
N VAL A 47 -1.15 -10.78 1.46
CA VAL A 47 -2.32 -11.25 0.69
C VAL A 47 -2.81 -10.09 -0.16
N SER A 48 -3.14 -10.37 -1.43
CA SER A 48 -3.77 -9.38 -2.30
C SER A 48 -5.03 -9.90 -2.97
N HIS A 49 -6.01 -9.01 -3.10
CA HIS A 49 -7.23 -9.24 -3.87
C HIS A 49 -7.36 -8.17 -4.95
N THR A 50 -7.59 -8.63 -6.17
CA THR A 50 -7.75 -7.76 -7.33
C THR A 50 -9.13 -7.98 -7.92
N LEU A 51 -9.79 -6.90 -8.31
CA LEU A 51 -11.01 -6.91 -9.09
C LEU A 51 -10.86 -5.89 -10.24
N ILE A 52 -11.31 -6.27 -11.42
CA ILE A 52 -11.29 -5.43 -12.62
C ILE A 52 -12.72 -5.30 -13.13
N ASN A 53 -13.16 -4.09 -13.42
CA ASN A 53 -14.43 -3.85 -14.11
C ASN A 53 -14.30 -2.67 -15.08
N SER A 54 -15.21 -2.60 -16.06
CA SER A 54 -15.28 -1.48 -17.00
C SER A 54 -16.42 -0.53 -16.59
N ILE A 55 -16.12 0.76 -16.54
CA ILE A 55 -17.09 1.83 -16.28
C ILE A 55 -17.28 2.65 -17.56
N ARG A 56 -18.53 2.84 -17.98
CA ARG A 56 -18.88 3.65 -19.16
C ARG A 56 -18.77 5.15 -18.86
N ALA A 57 -17.54 5.62 -18.69
CA ALA A 57 -17.21 7.03 -18.54
C ALA A 57 -15.75 7.29 -18.96
N PRO A 58 -15.41 8.52 -19.41
CA PRO A 58 -14.02 8.92 -19.64
C PRO A 58 -13.17 8.82 -18.39
N ILE A 59 -11.88 8.51 -18.57
CA ILE A 59 -10.92 8.28 -17.48
C ILE A 59 -10.78 9.48 -16.55
N GLU A 60 -10.89 10.69 -17.11
CA GLU A 60 -10.82 11.96 -16.37
C GLU A 60 -11.98 12.09 -15.39
N ARG A 61 -13.20 11.70 -15.80
CA ARG A 61 -14.39 11.74 -14.94
C ARG A 61 -14.30 10.70 -13.82
N VAL A 62 -13.82 9.51 -14.15
CA VAL A 62 -13.59 8.43 -13.17
C VAL A 62 -12.54 8.86 -12.14
N PHE A 63 -11.41 9.40 -12.60
CA PHE A 63 -10.33 9.86 -11.73
C PHE A 63 -10.76 11.01 -10.83
N ALA A 64 -11.49 12.00 -11.36
CA ALA A 64 -12.01 13.11 -10.58
C ALA A 64 -12.97 12.63 -9.47
N LEU A 65 -13.88 11.71 -9.78
CA LEU A 65 -14.77 11.10 -8.78
C LEU A 65 -14.01 10.28 -7.72
N LEU A 66 -12.97 9.55 -8.12
CA LEU A 66 -12.16 8.74 -7.21
C LEU A 66 -11.34 9.57 -6.23
N THR A 67 -10.89 10.76 -6.64
CA THR A 67 -9.91 11.55 -5.89
C THR A 67 -10.50 12.75 -5.15
N ASP A 68 -11.79 13.03 -5.33
CA ASP A 68 -12.49 14.12 -4.65
C ASP A 68 -12.98 13.71 -3.24
N PRO A 69 -12.41 14.25 -2.14
CA PRO A 69 -12.84 13.96 -0.78
C PRO A 69 -14.34 14.14 -0.55
N ALA A 70 -14.96 15.14 -1.17
CA ALA A 70 -16.39 15.40 -1.00
C ALA A 70 -17.27 14.30 -1.61
N ARG A 71 -16.71 13.48 -2.52
CA ARG A 71 -17.42 12.41 -3.22
C ARG A 71 -17.01 11.00 -2.82
N ILE A 72 -15.88 10.81 -2.13
CA ILE A 72 -15.41 9.49 -1.69
C ILE A 72 -16.49 8.75 -0.90
N ALA A 73 -17.20 9.43 0.00
CA ALA A 73 -18.26 8.80 0.80
C ALA A 73 -19.44 8.28 -0.04
N GLN A 74 -19.66 8.82 -1.24
CA GLN A 74 -20.77 8.41 -2.11
C GLN A 74 -20.53 7.04 -2.75
N TRP A 75 -19.27 6.65 -2.96
CA TRP A 75 -18.93 5.38 -3.60
C TRP A 75 -18.27 4.37 -2.68
N LEU A 76 -17.63 4.81 -1.60
CA LEU A 76 -16.93 3.94 -0.65
C LEU A 76 -17.92 3.31 0.35
N PRO A 77 -18.11 1.97 0.36
CA PRO A 77 -19.09 1.33 1.22
C PRO A 77 -18.86 1.60 2.72
N GLY A 78 -19.92 2.02 3.40
CA GLY A 78 -19.93 2.30 4.84
C GLY A 78 -19.22 3.59 5.24
N CYS A 79 -18.77 4.42 4.28
CA CYS A 79 -18.15 5.71 4.56
C CYS A 79 -19.22 6.80 4.66
N ASP A 80 -19.26 7.53 5.77
CA ASP A 80 -20.22 8.63 6.00
C ASP A 80 -19.65 9.99 5.59
N GLY A 81 -18.34 10.08 5.36
CA GLY A 81 -17.68 11.34 5.05
C GLY A 81 -16.17 11.24 5.06
N VAL A 82 -15.53 12.08 4.25
CA VAL A 82 -14.09 12.24 4.20
C VAL A 82 -13.72 13.69 4.48
N GLN A 83 -12.67 13.86 5.27
CA GLN A 83 -12.10 15.16 5.64
C GLN A 83 -10.65 15.20 5.20
N SER A 84 -10.30 16.21 4.42
CA SER A 84 -8.92 16.53 4.07
C SER A 84 -8.76 18.04 4.03
N ASP A 85 -7.70 18.55 4.64
CA ASP A 85 -7.44 20.00 4.71
C ASP A 85 -6.92 20.56 3.38
N VAL A 86 -6.52 19.67 2.47
CA VAL A 86 -5.90 20.01 1.18
C VAL A 86 -6.37 19.04 0.09
N PRO A 87 -6.27 19.40 -1.19
CA PRO A 87 -6.52 18.45 -2.27
C PRO A 87 -5.65 17.20 -2.16
N LEU A 88 -6.23 16.04 -2.46
CA LEU A 88 -5.51 14.76 -2.39
C LEU A 88 -4.37 14.75 -3.40
N ARG A 89 -3.20 14.36 -2.91
CA ARG A 89 -1.95 14.15 -3.66
C ARG A 89 -1.09 13.19 -2.87
N LYS A 90 -0.07 12.62 -3.49
CA LYS A 90 0.87 11.72 -2.81
C LYS A 90 1.44 12.36 -1.53
N GLY A 91 1.40 11.61 -0.43
CA GLY A 91 1.84 12.03 0.90
C GLY A 91 0.76 12.72 1.75
N VAL A 92 -0.36 13.16 1.16
CA VAL A 92 -1.46 13.76 1.93
C VAL A 92 -2.15 12.71 2.79
N ARG A 93 -2.49 13.11 4.01
CA ARG A 93 -3.35 12.34 4.91
C ARG A 93 -4.76 12.90 4.91
N PHE A 94 -5.72 12.00 5.02
CA PHE A 94 -7.12 12.34 5.14
C PHE A 94 -7.80 11.39 6.11
N LYS A 95 -8.92 11.83 6.69
CA LYS A 95 -9.71 11.04 7.64
C LYS A 95 -11.01 10.64 6.98
N ALA A 96 -11.40 9.38 7.10
CA ALA A 96 -12.73 8.92 6.69
C ALA A 96 -13.48 8.37 7.91
N ARG A 97 -14.78 8.64 7.95
CA ARG A 97 -15.69 8.18 9.00
C ARG A 97 -16.47 6.96 8.51
N PHE A 98 -16.54 5.93 9.34
CA PHE A 98 -17.31 4.72 9.11
C PHE A 98 -18.15 4.42 10.36
N GLY A 99 -19.40 4.90 10.40
CA GLY A 99 -20.24 4.91 11.59
C GLY A 99 -19.55 5.62 12.76
N GLY A 100 -19.43 4.92 13.89
CA GLY A 100 -18.74 5.42 15.09
C GLY A 100 -17.21 5.40 15.02
N ARG A 101 -16.62 4.93 13.91
CA ARG A 101 -15.16 4.79 13.76
C ARG A 101 -14.60 5.86 12.82
N GLN A 102 -13.47 6.45 13.18
CA GLN A 102 -12.69 7.32 12.30
C GLN A 102 -11.35 6.66 11.96
N THR A 103 -10.99 6.68 10.68
CA THR A 103 -9.77 6.06 10.18
C THR A 103 -8.95 7.07 9.39
N GLU A 104 -7.65 7.14 9.68
CA GLU A 104 -6.70 7.95 8.93
C GLU A 104 -6.09 7.14 7.79
N PHE A 105 -6.05 7.74 6.61
CA PHE A 105 -5.41 7.21 5.40
C PHE A 105 -4.32 8.15 4.95
N GLU A 106 -3.32 7.59 4.28
CA GLU A 106 -2.26 8.33 3.61
C GLU A 106 -2.20 7.94 2.15
N VAL A 107 -2.24 8.93 1.25
CA VAL A 107 -2.11 8.70 -0.19
C VAL A 107 -0.68 8.29 -0.51
N VAL A 108 -0.49 7.09 -1.03
CA VAL A 108 0.84 6.51 -1.34
C VAL A 108 1.12 6.46 -2.84
N ASP A 109 0.06 6.48 -3.66
CA ASP A 109 0.14 6.49 -5.12
C ASP A 109 -0.86 7.52 -5.66
N PHE A 110 -0.41 8.36 -6.58
CA PHE A 110 -1.20 9.44 -7.17
C PHE A 110 -0.54 9.92 -8.47
N SER A 111 -1.03 9.45 -9.60
CA SER A 111 -0.60 9.86 -10.93
C SER A 111 -1.83 10.12 -11.81
N PRO A 112 -2.36 11.35 -11.86
CA PRO A 112 -3.53 11.65 -12.68
C PRO A 112 -3.29 11.38 -14.17
N PRO A 113 -4.28 10.86 -14.92
CA PRO A 113 -5.55 10.30 -14.46
C PRO A 113 -5.48 8.76 -14.27
N THR A 114 -4.30 8.18 -14.05
CA THR A 114 -4.07 6.73 -14.20
C THR A 114 -3.96 5.95 -12.90
N THR A 115 -3.40 6.53 -11.82
CA THR A 115 -3.21 5.81 -10.55
C THR A 115 -3.62 6.62 -9.34
N PHE A 116 -4.22 5.93 -8.38
CA PHE A 116 -4.54 6.45 -7.07
C PHE A 116 -4.47 5.32 -6.05
N GLY A 117 -3.92 5.56 -4.87
CA GLY A 117 -3.88 4.55 -3.83
C GLY A 117 -3.50 5.11 -2.48
N TRP A 118 -3.99 4.45 -1.44
CA TRP A 118 -3.76 4.85 -0.06
C TRP A 118 -3.40 3.67 0.83
N VAL A 119 -2.82 3.99 1.99
CA VAL A 119 -2.59 3.05 3.09
C VAL A 119 -3.38 3.49 4.33
N GLU A 120 -3.99 2.53 5.01
CA GLU A 120 -4.63 2.74 6.31
C GLU A 120 -3.56 2.86 7.40
N ARG A 121 -3.62 3.94 8.19
CA ARG A 121 -2.74 4.21 9.33
C ARG A 121 -3.37 3.88 10.69
N GLY A 122 -4.67 3.56 10.73
CA GLY A 122 -5.43 3.22 11.94
C GLY A 122 -5.37 1.74 12.33
N GLU A 123 -6.52 1.18 12.69
CA GLU A 123 -6.66 -0.19 13.22
C GLU A 123 -6.13 -1.27 12.27
N ARG A 124 -6.35 -1.14 10.96
CA ARG A 124 -5.83 -2.09 9.96
C ARG A 124 -4.50 -1.61 9.41
N LYS A 125 -3.56 -1.29 10.30
CA LYS A 125 -2.24 -0.75 9.95
C LYS A 125 -1.58 -1.58 8.85
N GLY A 126 -1.35 -0.93 7.71
CA GLY A 126 -0.69 -1.57 6.55
C GLY A 126 -1.64 -2.18 5.51
N TRP A 127 -2.96 -2.06 5.67
CA TRP A 127 -3.90 -2.29 4.57
C TRP A 127 -3.72 -1.22 3.50
N LYS A 128 -3.57 -1.63 2.25
CA LYS A 128 -3.38 -0.73 1.11
C LYS A 128 -4.44 -1.01 0.06
N THR A 129 -5.01 0.05 -0.48
CA THR A 129 -5.94 -0.02 -1.61
C THR A 129 -5.34 0.78 -2.76
N PHE A 130 -5.26 0.16 -3.92
CA PHE A 130 -4.75 0.78 -5.15
C PHE A 130 -5.78 0.70 -6.25
N PHE A 131 -5.89 1.78 -7.01
CA PHE A 131 -6.71 1.95 -8.19
C PHE A 131 -5.78 2.21 -9.37
N ARG A 132 -5.95 1.42 -10.42
CA ARG A 132 -5.35 1.68 -11.73
C ARG A 132 -6.48 1.86 -12.73
N LEU A 133 -6.39 2.93 -13.51
CA LEU A 133 -7.32 3.28 -14.56
C LEU A 133 -6.62 3.14 -15.90
N ASP A 134 -7.24 2.40 -16.81
CA ASP A 134 -6.79 2.25 -18.18
C ASP A 134 -7.93 2.72 -19.11
N ALA A 135 -7.64 3.68 -19.98
CA ALA A 135 -8.61 4.19 -20.94
C ALA A 135 -8.92 3.13 -22.00
N SER A 136 -10.21 2.98 -22.31
CA SER A 136 -10.73 2.09 -23.35
C SER A 136 -11.75 2.87 -24.20
N ALA A 137 -12.07 2.41 -25.40
CA ALA A 137 -12.92 3.15 -26.34
C ALA A 137 -14.28 3.52 -25.72
N GLY A 138 -14.41 4.76 -25.23
CA GLY A 138 -15.60 5.28 -24.54
C GLY A 138 -15.84 4.78 -23.11
N ALA A 139 -14.87 4.08 -22.52
CA ALA A 139 -14.98 3.51 -21.18
C ALA A 139 -13.64 3.52 -20.43
N THR A 140 -13.66 3.25 -19.14
CA THR A 140 -12.45 3.14 -18.31
C THR A 140 -12.43 1.79 -17.63
N ALA A 141 -11.37 1.01 -17.84
CA ALA A 141 -11.10 -0.18 -17.05
C ALA A 141 -10.54 0.24 -15.70
N VAL A 142 -11.24 -0.11 -14.63
CA VAL A 142 -10.85 0.18 -13.24
C VAL A 142 -10.38 -1.11 -12.59
N THR A 143 -9.10 -1.16 -12.25
CA THR A 143 -8.50 -2.25 -11.48
C THR A 143 -8.35 -1.79 -10.03
N ILE A 144 -9.03 -2.45 -9.10
CA ILE A 144 -8.84 -2.23 -7.66
C ILE A 144 -8.03 -3.39 -7.09
N ARG A 145 -6.96 -3.06 -6.36
CA ARG A 145 -6.11 -4.02 -5.66
C ARG A 145 -6.02 -3.67 -4.18
N ASP A 146 -6.57 -4.54 -3.35
CA ASP A 146 -6.34 -4.52 -1.90
C ASP A 146 -5.15 -5.41 -1.54
N VAL A 147 -4.28 -4.92 -0.66
CA VAL A 147 -3.09 -5.62 -0.17
C VAL A 147 -2.98 -5.44 1.34
N TRP A 148 -2.82 -6.55 2.07
CA TRP A 148 -2.53 -6.50 3.50
C TRP A 148 -1.57 -7.60 3.93
N THR A 149 -0.88 -7.39 5.03
CA THR A 149 -0.03 -8.40 5.67
C THR A 149 -0.73 -8.92 6.91
N PRO A 150 -1.22 -10.17 6.93
CA PRO A 150 -1.84 -10.71 8.13
C PRO A 150 -0.84 -10.75 9.30
N GLN A 151 -1.34 -10.67 10.53
CA GLN A 151 -0.55 -10.73 11.76
C GLN A 151 -0.82 -12.10 12.44
N GLY A 152 -0.02 -13.12 12.11
CA GLY A 152 -0.18 -14.50 12.58
C GLY A 152 -1.07 -15.45 11.73
N PHE A 153 -0.80 -16.76 11.86
CA PHE A 153 -1.43 -17.83 11.06
C PHE A 153 -2.97 -17.89 11.22
N GLY A 154 -3.49 -17.63 12.43
CA GLY A 154 -4.95 -17.60 12.67
C GLY A 154 -5.66 -16.46 11.94
N ALA A 155 -5.01 -15.30 11.79
CA ALA A 155 -5.51 -14.20 10.97
C ALA A 155 -5.41 -14.51 9.47
N TRP A 156 -4.41 -15.30 9.05
CA TRP A 156 -4.28 -15.77 7.68
C TRP A 156 -5.39 -16.76 7.29
N VAL A 157 -5.72 -17.74 8.13
CA VAL A 157 -6.78 -18.74 7.84
C VAL A 157 -8.17 -18.08 7.80
N ARG A 158 -8.50 -17.25 8.81
CA ARG A 158 -9.76 -16.48 8.80
C ARG A 158 -9.83 -15.48 7.64
N GLY A 159 -8.72 -14.80 7.37
CA GLY A 159 -8.62 -13.81 6.30
C GLY A 159 -8.67 -14.38 4.88
N ARG A 160 -8.24 -15.63 4.69
CA ARG A 160 -8.21 -16.23 3.35
C ARG A 160 -9.59 -16.63 2.81
N PHE A 161 -10.55 -16.96 3.67
CA PHE A 161 -11.86 -17.45 3.24
C PHE A 161 -13.02 -16.49 3.55
N LEU A 162 -13.14 -16.00 4.79
CA LEU A 162 -14.23 -15.10 5.19
C LEU A 162 -13.95 -13.67 4.74
N ASP A 163 -12.73 -13.15 4.98
CA ASP A 163 -12.39 -11.81 4.50
C ASP A 163 -12.30 -11.77 2.97
N LYS A 164 -11.90 -12.85 2.29
CA LYS A 164 -11.91 -12.88 0.82
C LYS A 164 -13.29 -12.59 0.23
N ARG A 165 -14.35 -13.27 0.69
CA ARG A 165 -15.72 -13.03 0.18
C ARG A 165 -16.18 -11.62 0.51
N ARG A 166 -15.92 -11.15 1.73
CA ARG A 166 -16.28 -9.80 2.18
C ARG A 166 -15.54 -8.72 1.38
N VAL A 167 -14.24 -8.85 1.20
CA VAL A 167 -13.40 -7.92 0.42
C VAL A 167 -13.85 -7.91 -1.03
N GLN A 168 -14.06 -9.07 -1.65
CA GLN A 168 -14.57 -9.13 -3.03
C GLN A 168 -15.93 -8.45 -3.16
N SER A 169 -16.85 -8.68 -2.21
CA SER A 169 -18.14 -7.99 -2.18
C SER A 169 -17.99 -6.48 -1.99
N GLN A 170 -17.04 -6.03 -1.16
CA GLN A 170 -16.76 -4.62 -0.92
C GLN A 170 -16.16 -3.95 -2.16
N LEU A 171 -15.16 -4.57 -2.79
CA LEU A 171 -14.55 -4.11 -4.04
C LEU A 171 -15.59 -4.02 -5.16
N LYS A 172 -16.47 -5.02 -5.26
CA LYS A 172 -17.57 -5.00 -6.22
C LYS A 172 -18.52 -3.83 -5.94
N ALA A 173 -18.92 -3.63 -4.69
CA ALA A 173 -19.80 -2.52 -4.31
C ALA A 173 -19.18 -1.15 -4.63
N MET A 174 -17.87 -0.97 -4.43
CA MET A 174 -17.16 0.25 -4.84
C MET A 174 -17.29 0.51 -6.34
N LEU A 175 -17.03 -0.51 -7.18
CA LEU A 175 -17.13 -0.39 -8.64
C LEU A 175 -18.57 -0.15 -9.10
N ASP A 176 -19.53 -0.85 -8.51
CA ASP A 176 -20.96 -0.67 -8.83
C ASP A 176 -21.42 0.77 -8.47
N ASN A 177 -21.01 1.29 -7.31
CA ASN A 177 -21.37 2.66 -6.90
C ASN A 177 -20.72 3.71 -7.80
N LEU A 178 -19.45 3.55 -8.17
CA LEU A 178 -18.78 4.43 -9.13
C LEU A 178 -19.53 4.45 -10.47
N GLY A 179 -19.92 3.27 -10.97
CA GLY A 179 -20.70 3.15 -12.20
C GLY A 179 -22.04 3.89 -12.12
N LYS A 180 -22.76 3.76 -10.99
CA LYS A 180 -24.03 4.46 -10.77
C LYS A 180 -23.87 5.98 -10.76
N LEU A 181 -22.88 6.50 -10.04
CA LEU A 181 -22.62 7.95 -9.91
C LEU A 181 -22.13 8.62 -11.21
N LEU A 182 -21.68 7.83 -12.18
CA LEU A 182 -21.24 8.31 -13.49
C LEU A 182 -22.30 8.12 -14.58
N ALA A 183 -23.30 7.28 -14.33
CA ALA A 183 -24.46 7.09 -15.18
C ALA A 183 -25.60 8.08 -14.90
N SER A 184 -25.57 8.76 -13.74
CA SER A 184 -26.44 9.89 -13.38
C SER A 184 -25.95 11.20 -13.99
#